data_AF-A0A9Q5C142-F1
#
_entry.id   AF-A0A9Q5C142-F1
#
_cell.length_a   1.000
_cell.length_b   1.000
_cell.length_c   1.000
_cell.angle_alpha   90.00
_cell.angle_beta   90.00
_cell.angle_gamma   90.00
#
_symmetry.space_group_name_H-M   'P 1'
#
loop_
_entity.id
_entity.type
_entity.pdbx_description
1 polymer ?
#
loop_
_entity_poly.entity_id
_entity_poly.type
_entity_poly.pdbx_seq_one_letter_code
_entity_poly.pdbx_strand_id
1 'polypeptide(L)'
;MIFFAETLGMLIAAFIYLVATKQTQVFKEKQSYQVIPAGIIYAIAALAYIVSVKMNGVNLAFVMSQLCVVISTLGGIIFLHEAKTKKGFIYTGIGLVLIVAGAVLTSVF
;
A
#
# COMPACT_ATOMS: atom_id res chain seq x y z
N MET A 1 11.61 13.32 -8.45
CA MET A 1 11.48 13.00 -9.89
C MET A 1 11.05 11.56 -10.15
N ILE A 2 11.57 10.56 -9.43
CA ILE A 2 11.25 9.13 -9.64
C ILE A 2 9.74 8.85 -9.57
N PHE A 3 9.06 9.32 -8.51
CA PHE A 3 7.60 9.17 -8.35
C PHE A 3 6.76 9.76 -9.50
N PHE A 4 7.25 10.85 -10.12
CA PHE A 4 6.54 11.48 -11.23
C PHE A 4 6.63 10.64 -12.50
N ALA A 5 7.81 10.12 -12.82
CA ALA A 5 7.99 9.22 -13.97
C ALA A 5 7.25 7.88 -13.75
N GLU A 6 7.25 7.36 -12.52
CA GLU A 6 6.54 6.13 -12.16
C GLU A 6 5.02 6.27 -12.30
N THR A 7 4.44 7.34 -11.75
CA THR A 7 3.00 7.60 -11.88
C THR A 7 2.57 7.83 -13.33
N LEU A 8 3.40 8.52 -14.12
CA LEU A 8 3.15 8.70 -15.55
C LEU A 8 3.22 7.35 -16.29
N GLY A 9 4.19 6.50 -15.94
CA GLY A 9 4.35 5.15 -16.48
C GLY A 9 3.18 4.23 -16.16
N MET A 10 2.71 4.22 -14.91
CA MET A 10 1.52 3.46 -14.50
C MET A 10 0.27 3.92 -15.26
N LEU A 11 0.09 5.23 -15.44
CA LEU A 11 -1.04 5.79 -16.15
C LEU A 11 -1.02 5.36 -17.63
N ILE A 12 0.11 5.53 -18.32
CA ILE A 12 0.27 5.13 -19.73
C ILE A 12 0.06 3.61 -19.89
N ALA A 13 0.66 2.79 -19.02
CA ALA A 13 0.52 1.33 -19.07
C ALA A 13 -0.94 0.89 -18.86
N ALA A 14 -1.66 1.50 -17.91
CA ALA A 14 -3.07 1.23 -17.67
C ALA A 14 -3.92 1.60 -18.90
N PHE A 15 -3.64 2.73 -19.55
CA PHE A 15 -4.32 3.14 -20.79
C PHE A 15 -4.05 2.18 -21.96
N ILE A 16 -2.79 1.77 -22.16
CA ILE A 16 -2.43 0.79 -23.19
C ILE A 16 -3.15 -0.54 -22.93
N TYR A 17 -3.16 -1.01 -21.68
CA TYR A 17 -3.85 -2.25 -21.29
C TYR A 17 -5.36 -2.17 -21.56
N LEU A 18 -6.01 -1.05 -21.22
CA LEU A 18 -7.43 -0.82 -21.48
C LEU A 18 -7.76 -0.85 -22.98
N VAL A 19 -6.92 -0.19 -23.79
CA VAL A 19 -7.10 -0.14 -25.25
C VAL A 19 -6.84 -1.51 -25.88
N ALA A 20 -5.78 -2.22 -25.45
CA ALA A 20 -5.42 -3.54 -25.96
C ALA A 20 -6.45 -4.62 -25.62
N THR A 21 -7.01 -4.58 -24.41
CA THR A 21 -8.00 -5.57 -23.95
C THR A 21 -9.42 -5.24 -24.44
N LYS A 22 -9.64 -4.07 -25.06
CA LYS A 22 -10.95 -3.55 -25.51
C LYS A 22 -12.06 -3.64 -24.44
N GLN A 23 -11.69 -3.67 -23.15
CA GLN A 23 -12.64 -3.69 -22.04
C GLN A 23 -13.16 -2.27 -21.79
N THR A 24 -13.99 -1.77 -22.68
CA THR A 24 -14.74 -0.51 -22.46
C THR A 24 -15.78 -0.64 -21.34
N GLN A 25 -16.01 -1.86 -20.84
CA GLN A 25 -16.90 -2.16 -19.72
C GLN A 25 -16.32 -1.74 -18.36
N VAL A 26 -14.99 -1.59 -18.21
CA VAL A 26 -14.37 -1.15 -16.94
C VAL A 26 -14.78 0.29 -16.58
N PHE A 27 -15.12 1.13 -17.56
CA PHE A 27 -15.68 2.46 -17.32
C PHE A 27 -17.17 2.45 -16.95
N LYS A 28 -17.91 1.36 -17.25
CA LYS A 28 -19.32 1.19 -16.90
C LYS A 28 -19.53 0.38 -15.63
N GLU A 29 -18.51 -0.31 -15.15
CA GLU A 29 -18.57 -1.10 -13.92
C GLU A 29 -18.52 -0.22 -12.67
N LYS A 30 -19.48 -0.43 -11.77
CA LYS A 30 -19.56 0.27 -10.48
C LYS A 30 -18.32 0.03 -9.61
N GLN A 31 -17.63 -1.12 -9.77
CA GLN A 31 -16.40 -1.41 -9.05
C GLN A 31 -15.27 -0.41 -9.34
N SER A 32 -15.19 0.09 -10.58
CA SER A 32 -14.16 1.07 -10.97
C SER A 32 -14.37 2.41 -10.26
N TYR A 33 -15.62 2.79 -9.99
CA TYR A 33 -15.94 4.00 -9.23
C TYR A 33 -15.75 3.82 -7.72
N GLN A 34 -15.89 2.60 -7.19
CA GLN A 34 -15.68 2.33 -5.76
C GLN A 34 -14.23 2.44 -5.32
N VAL A 35 -13.26 2.23 -6.24
CA VAL A 35 -11.83 2.33 -5.93
C VAL A 35 -11.29 3.76 -6.05
N ILE A 36 -12.00 4.69 -6.70
CA ILE A 36 -11.62 6.10 -6.81
C ILE A 36 -11.37 6.76 -5.43
N PRO A 37 -12.28 6.69 -4.44
CA PRO A 37 -12.04 7.30 -3.14
C PRO A 37 -10.84 6.68 -2.41
N ALA A 38 -10.63 5.36 -2.53
CA ALA A 38 -9.44 4.71 -1.99
C ALA A 38 -8.16 5.21 -2.67
N GLY A 39 -8.19 5.41 -3.99
CA GLY A 39 -7.09 6.00 -4.76
C GLY A 39 -6.77 7.44 -4.36
N ILE A 40 -7.78 8.26 -4.06
CA ILE A 40 -7.59 9.64 -3.55
C ILE A 40 -6.91 9.61 -2.17
N ILE A 41 -7.39 8.76 -1.26
CA ILE A 41 -6.77 8.61 0.07
C ILE A 41 -5.31 8.15 -0.07
N TYR A 42 -5.04 7.20 -0.97
CA TYR A 42 -3.69 6.73 -1.25
C TYR A 42 -2.78 7.85 -1.81
N ALA A 43 -3.29 8.66 -2.74
CA ALA A 43 -2.54 9.79 -3.29
C ALA A 43 -2.17 10.82 -2.20
N ILE A 44 -3.09 11.14 -1.29
CA ILE A 44 -2.83 12.02 -0.15
C ILE A 44 -1.77 11.40 0.78
N ALA A 45 -1.87 10.10 1.08
CA ALA A 45 -0.89 9.40 1.91
C ALA A 45 0.51 9.39 1.26
N ALA A 46 0.59 9.20 -0.06
CA ALA A 46 1.85 9.25 -0.80
C ALA A 46 2.48 10.66 -0.79
N LEU A 47 1.67 11.71 -0.90
CA LEU A 47 2.16 13.09 -0.75
C LEU A 47 2.65 13.36 0.67
N ALA A 48 1.92 12.91 1.69
CA ALA A 48 2.33 13.02 3.09
C ALA A 48 3.65 12.25 3.35
N TYR A 49 3.82 11.08 2.72
CA TYR A 49 5.07 10.32 2.76
C TYR A 49 6.24 11.13 2.18
N ILE A 50 6.08 11.72 1.00
CA ILE A 50 7.13 12.54 0.37
C ILE A 50 7.51 13.73 1.25
N VAL A 51 6.53 14.39 1.87
CA VAL A 51 6.77 15.49 2.82
C VAL A 51 7.51 14.97 4.06
N SER A 52 7.11 13.80 4.59
CA SER A 52 7.76 13.17 5.75
C SER A 52 9.20 12.76 5.45
N VAL A 53 9.48 12.23 4.25
CA VAL A 53 10.87 11.96 3.79
C VAL A 53 11.70 13.24 3.79
N LYS A 54 11.13 14.36 3.32
CA LYS A 54 11.83 15.65 3.24
C LYS A 54 12.08 16.28 4.62
N MET A 55 11.16 16.15 5.56
CA MET A 55 11.25 16.78 6.89
C MET A 55 11.91 15.89 7.94
N ASN A 56 11.61 14.59 7.95
CA ASN A 56 12.05 13.63 8.96
C ASN A 56 13.16 12.68 8.48
N GLY A 57 13.61 12.84 7.23
CA GLY A 57 14.60 11.98 6.62
C GLY A 57 14.01 10.68 6.07
N VAL A 58 14.75 10.07 5.14
CA VAL A 58 14.34 8.85 4.44
C VAL A 58 14.18 7.67 5.41
N ASN A 59 15.04 7.56 6.43
CA ASN A 59 14.97 6.45 7.40
C ASN A 59 13.67 6.43 8.20
N LEU A 60 13.24 7.56 8.74
CA LEU A 60 12.00 7.57 9.54
C LEU A 60 10.78 7.29 8.65
N ALA A 61 10.74 7.88 7.46
CA ALA A 61 9.67 7.63 6.52
C ALA A 61 9.61 6.15 6.09
N PHE A 62 10.76 5.52 5.84
CA PHE A 62 10.84 4.11 5.49
C PHE A 62 10.31 3.20 6.61
N VAL A 63 10.74 3.42 7.85
CA VAL A 63 10.23 2.65 9.01
C VAL A 63 8.72 2.81 9.13
N MET A 64 8.20 4.03 8.99
CA MET A 64 6.75 4.30 9.07
C MET A 64 5.97 3.55 7.98
N SER A 65 6.48 3.48 6.76
CA SER A 65 5.86 2.69 5.68
C SER A 65 5.79 1.19 5.98
N GLN A 66 6.84 0.63 6.60
CA GLN A 66 6.83 -0.79 6.98
C GLN A 66 5.85 -1.07 8.12
N LEU A 67 5.68 -0.13 9.06
CA LEU A 67 4.66 -0.22 10.11
C LEU A 67 3.23 -0.17 9.55
N CYS A 68 2.99 0.49 8.42
CA CYS A 68 1.67 0.46 7.76
C CYS A 68 1.23 -0.96 7.40
N VAL A 69 2.15 -1.87 7.04
CA VAL A 69 1.83 -3.28 6.77
C VAL A 69 1.33 -3.98 8.04
N VAL A 70 1.93 -3.68 9.18
CA VAL A 70 1.50 -4.21 10.49
C VAL A 70 0.09 -3.73 10.80
N ILE A 71 -0.15 -2.42 10.67
CA ILE A 71 -1.46 -1.81 10.90
C ILE A 71 -2.50 -2.39 9.93
N SER A 72 -2.17 -2.57 8.65
CA SER A 72 -3.09 -3.14 7.66
C SER A 72 -3.46 -4.59 7.98
N THR A 73 -2.51 -5.38 8.49
CA THR A 73 -2.75 -6.78 8.83
C THR A 73 -3.65 -6.88 10.08
N LEU A 74 -3.32 -6.12 11.13
CA LEU A 74 -4.12 -6.10 12.36
C LEU A 74 -5.49 -5.47 12.14
N GLY A 75 -5.53 -4.33 11.45
CA GLY A 75 -6.75 -3.63 11.08
C GLY A 75 -7.65 -4.48 10.18
N GLY A 76 -7.08 -5.23 9.24
CA GLY A 76 -7.80 -6.20 8.42
C GLY A 76 -8.45 -7.30 9.27
N ILE A 77 -7.72 -7.90 10.20
CA ILE A 77 -8.27 -8.94 11.10
C ILE A 77 -9.43 -8.40 11.94
N ILE A 78 -9.28 -7.20 12.50
CA ILE A 78 -10.31 -6.56 13.34
C ILE A 78 -11.53 -6.17 12.50
N PHE A 79 -11.33 -5.55 11.34
CA PHE A 79 -12.42 -5.06 10.49
C PHE A 79 -13.22 -6.20 9.85
N LEU A 80 -12.54 -7.26 9.41
CA LEU A 80 -13.19 -8.42 8.80
C LEU A 80 -13.78 -9.39 9.84
N HIS A 81 -13.57 -9.15 11.14
CA HIS A 81 -13.96 -10.07 12.23
C HIS A 81 -13.61 -11.54 11.93
N GLU A 82 -12.48 -11.77 11.25
CA GLU A 82 -12.05 -13.13 10.95
C GLU A 82 -11.63 -13.82 12.25
N ALA A 83 -12.46 -14.75 12.73
CA ALA A 83 -12.12 -15.69 13.79
C ALA A 83 -11.08 -16.70 13.26
N LYS A 84 -9.84 -16.26 13.05
CA LYS A 84 -8.74 -17.16 12.66
C LYS A 84 -8.53 -18.22 13.75
N THR A 85 -8.35 -19.47 13.33
CA THR A 85 -7.88 -20.56 14.19
C THR A 85 -6.58 -20.14 14.92
N LYS A 86 -6.40 -20.54 16.18
CA LYS A 86 -5.25 -20.14 17.03
C LYS A 86 -3.87 -20.24 16.34
N LYS A 87 -3.69 -21.22 15.45
CA LYS A 87 -2.48 -21.39 14.64
C LYS A 87 -2.26 -20.26 13.61
N GLY A 88 -3.33 -19.79 12.95
CA GLY A 88 -3.26 -18.71 11.96
C GLY A 88 -2.83 -17.37 12.56
N PHE A 89 -3.28 -17.09 13.79
CA PHE A 89 -2.80 -15.92 14.55
C PHE A 89 -1.31 -16.00 14.88
N ILE A 90 -0.81 -17.18 15.26
CA ILE A 90 0.61 -17.39 15.58
C ILE A 90 1.48 -17.17 14.33
N TYR A 91 1.13 -17.76 13.18
CA TYR A 91 1.89 -17.57 11.94
C TYR A 91 1.87 -16.11 11.47
N THR A 92 0.73 -15.42 11.62
CA THR A 92 0.62 -13.98 11.31
C THR A 92 1.51 -13.15 12.24
N GLY A 93 1.52 -13.47 13.54
CA GLY A 93 2.39 -12.81 14.53
C GLY A 93 3.87 -13.00 14.21
N ILE A 94 4.31 -14.21 13.86
CA ILE A 94 5.70 -14.48 13.45
C ILE A 94 6.07 -13.68 12.21
N GLY A 95 5.19 -13.64 11.20
CA GLY A 95 5.40 -12.85 9.98
C GLY A 95 5.50 -11.35 10.27
N LEU A 96 4.65 -10.82 11.15
CA LEU A 96 4.69 -9.42 11.58
C LEU A 96 6.00 -9.07 12.31
N VAL A 97 6.45 -9.95 13.21
CA VAL A 97 7.74 -9.77 13.91
C VAL A 97 8.91 -9.77 12.92
N LEU A 98 8.90 -10.66 11.93
CA LEU A 98 9.91 -10.69 10.87
C LEU A 98 9.92 -9.40 10.03
N ILE A 99 8.74 -8.88 9.65
CA ILE A 99 8.62 -7.63 8.89
C ILE A 99 9.18 -6.45 9.70
N VAL A 100 8.83 -6.36 10.98
CA VAL A 100 9.33 -5.30 11.87
C VAL A 100 10.84 -5.42 12.06
N ALA A 101 11.37 -6.62 12.29
CA ALA A 101 12.81 -6.84 12.43
C ALA A 101 13.56 -6.45 11.15
N GLY A 102 13.06 -6.86 9.98
CA GLY A 102 13.63 -6.47 8.69
C GLY A 102 13.61 -4.96 8.47
N ALA A 103 12.49 -4.31 8.79
CA ALA A 103 12.36 -2.86 8.68
C ALA A 103 13.35 -2.10 9.57
N VAL A 104 13.52 -2.54 10.83
CA VAL A 104 14.46 -1.94 11.78
C VAL A 104 15.90 -2.14 11.31
N LEU A 105 16.26 -3.35 10.85
CA LEU A 105 17.59 -3.62 10.31
C LEU A 105 17.87 -2.71 9.11
N THR A 106 16.97 -2.62 8.13
CA THR A 106 17.15 -1.72 6.98
C THR A 106 17.18 -0.24 7.38
N SER A 107 16.61 0.16 8.51
CA SER A 107 16.68 1.54 9.00
C SER A 107 17.94 1.89 9.78
N VAL A 108 18.70 0.90 10.23
CA VAL A 108 19.96 1.10 10.96
C VAL A 108 21.16 1.15 10.01
N PHE A 109 21.04 0.51 8.85
CA PHE A 109 22.02 0.54 7.75
C PHE A 109 21.66 1.62 6.72
#